data_AF-A0A7S0HX56-F1
#
_entry.id   AF-A0A7S0HX56-F1
#
_cell.length_a   1.000
_cell.length_b   1.000
_cell.length_c   1.000
_cell.angle_alpha   90.00
_cell.angle_beta   90.00
_cell.angle_gamma   90.00
#
_symmetry.space_group_name_H-M   'P 1'
#
loop_
_entity.id
_entity.type
_entity.pdbx_description
1 polymer ?
#
loop_
_entity_poly.entity_id
_entity_poly.type
_entity_poly.pdbx_seq_one_letter_code
_entity_poly.pdbx_strand_id
1 'polypeptide(L)'
;KSVVTEMDPPPSPECLGGRESWGSCDEGKFLCKPSHAQQPTVFHTIFNVQSSRYFEWQVRYLNYCFKKSQQDGPVTRLLSASNLDHLNSEVNTWLAPPYPRLASDPYVPYNKPTAVQHWLKYSGVRAEYIIVVDPD
;
A
#
# COMPACT_ATOMS: atom_id res chain seq x y z
N LYS A 1 15.00 -12.94 -30.19
CA LYS A 1 13.96 -13.56 -29.32
C LYS A 1 13.85 -12.72 -28.07
N SER A 2 12.97 -11.72 -28.10
CA SER A 2 12.71 -10.80 -27.01
C SER A 2 11.65 -11.43 -26.11
N VAL A 3 12.03 -11.80 -24.89
CA VAL A 3 11.08 -12.25 -23.86
C VAL A 3 10.59 -11.01 -23.15
N VAL A 4 9.42 -10.52 -23.54
CA VAL A 4 8.64 -9.60 -22.73
C VAL A 4 8.10 -10.46 -21.59
N THR A 5 8.68 -10.36 -20.40
CA THR A 5 8.04 -10.85 -19.17
C THR A 5 6.79 -10.02 -18.96
N GLU A 6 5.63 -10.61 -19.26
CA GLU A 6 4.34 -10.12 -18.80
C GLU A 6 4.44 -9.93 -17.28
N MET A 7 4.41 -8.67 -16.85
CA MET A 7 4.02 -8.36 -15.48
C MET A 7 2.59 -8.89 -15.33
N ASP A 8 2.36 -9.74 -14.33
CA ASP A 8 1.04 -10.24 -13.98
C ASP A 8 0.01 -9.09 -14.01
N PRO A 9 -1.20 -9.32 -14.56
CA PRO A 9 -2.20 -8.28 -14.64
C PRO A 9 -2.48 -7.77 -13.22
N PRO A 10 -2.56 -6.44 -13.04
CA PRO A 10 -2.81 -5.89 -11.73
C PRO A 10 -4.15 -6.40 -11.18
N PRO A 11 -4.28 -6.57 -9.85
CA PRO A 11 -5.60 -6.76 -9.26
C PRO A 11 -6.48 -5.60 -9.73
N SER A 12 -7.73 -5.92 -10.10
CA SER A 12 -8.62 -4.94 -10.71
C SER A 12 -8.75 -3.69 -9.80
N PRO A 13 -8.95 -2.49 -10.37
CA PRO A 13 -8.99 -1.20 -9.64
C PRO A 13 -10.03 -1.11 -8.51
N GLU A 14 -10.82 -2.14 -8.31
CA GLU A 14 -11.96 -2.19 -7.40
C GLU A 14 -11.59 -2.84 -6.03
N CYS A 15 -10.42 -3.49 -5.89
CA CYS A 15 -10.05 -4.24 -4.67
C CYS A 15 -9.61 -3.38 -3.47
N LEU A 16 -9.65 -2.06 -3.59
CA LEU A 16 -8.65 -1.20 -2.96
C LEU A 16 -9.23 -0.11 -2.05
N GLY A 17 -10.47 -0.31 -1.61
CA GLY A 17 -11.14 0.58 -0.67
C GLY A 17 -12.11 -0.12 0.28
N GLY A 18 -11.62 -0.55 1.45
CA GLY A 18 -12.43 -0.51 2.68
C GLY A 18 -12.77 -1.83 3.40
N ARG A 19 -12.39 -1.84 4.68
CA ARG A 19 -12.79 -2.60 5.89
C ARG A 19 -12.95 -4.13 5.91
N GLU A 20 -13.18 -4.85 4.81
CA GLU A 20 -13.25 -6.34 4.84
C GLU A 20 -12.85 -7.01 3.51
N SER A 21 -11.66 -6.74 2.96
CA SER A 21 -11.20 -7.39 1.72
C SER A 21 -10.21 -8.53 1.99
N TRP A 22 -10.73 -9.69 2.41
CA TRP A 22 -10.05 -10.98 2.27
C TRP A 22 -11.04 -12.08 1.89
N GLY A 23 -10.80 -12.74 0.76
CA GLY A 23 -11.52 -13.93 0.32
C GLY A 23 -10.63 -14.77 -0.60
N SER A 24 -10.64 -16.09 -0.41
CA SER A 24 -9.94 -17.06 -1.25
C SER A 24 -10.48 -17.02 -2.69
N CYS A 25 -9.57 -17.15 -3.67
CA CYS A 25 -9.92 -17.35 -5.07
C CYS A 25 -10.68 -18.66 -5.24
N ASP A 26 -11.98 -18.60 -5.52
CA ASP A 26 -12.66 -19.62 -6.31
C ASP A 26 -13.05 -18.96 -7.65
N GLU A 27 -12.65 -19.59 -8.75
CA GLU A 27 -13.08 -19.28 -10.12
C GLU A 27 -12.76 -17.87 -10.69
N GLY A 28 -11.70 -17.20 -10.21
CA GLY A 28 -11.07 -16.10 -10.95
C GLY A 28 -11.89 -14.81 -11.06
N LYS A 29 -12.81 -14.54 -10.12
CA LYS A 29 -13.51 -13.24 -10.02
C LYS A 29 -13.27 -12.61 -8.64
N PHE A 30 -12.48 -11.52 -8.62
CA PHE A 30 -12.38 -10.64 -7.46
C PHE A 30 -13.69 -9.85 -7.31
N LEU A 31 -14.55 -10.29 -6.39
CA LEU A 31 -15.78 -9.55 -6.08
C LEU A 31 -15.43 -8.32 -5.24
N CYS A 32 -15.41 -7.16 -5.86
CA CYS A 32 -15.18 -5.90 -5.19
C CYS A 32 -16.51 -5.30 -4.74
N LYS A 33 -16.61 -4.89 -3.47
CA LYS A 33 -17.74 -4.04 -3.04
C LYS A 33 -17.54 -2.64 -3.62
N PRO A 34 -18.61 -1.93 -4.02
CA PRO A 34 -18.51 -0.60 -4.60
C PRO A 34 -17.88 0.36 -3.58
N SER A 35 -16.77 0.98 -3.97
CA SER A 35 -16.16 2.07 -3.22
C SER A 35 -17.15 3.23 -3.16
N HIS A 36 -17.65 3.58 -1.97
CA HIS A 36 -18.16 4.93 -1.78
C HIS A 36 -17.02 5.89 -2.14
N ALA A 37 -17.21 6.70 -3.18
CA ALA A 37 -16.23 7.68 -3.62
C ALA A 37 -15.74 8.47 -2.40
N GLN A 38 -14.48 8.29 -2.01
CA GLN A 38 -13.90 9.04 -0.90
C GLN A 38 -13.92 10.51 -1.29
N GLN A 39 -14.49 11.34 -0.41
CA GLN A 39 -14.49 12.79 -0.61
C GLN A 39 -13.04 13.26 -0.76
N PRO A 40 -12.76 14.20 -1.68
CA PRO A 40 -11.41 14.72 -1.86
C PRO A 40 -10.86 15.26 -0.54
N THR A 41 -9.64 14.86 -0.16
CA THR A 41 -8.95 15.41 1.02
C THR A 41 -7.86 16.40 0.58
N VAL A 42 -7.51 17.36 1.44
CA VAL A 42 -6.38 18.26 1.13
C VAL A 42 -5.06 17.49 1.21
N PHE A 43 -4.85 16.72 2.29
CA PHE A 43 -3.65 15.92 2.49
C PHE A 43 -3.99 14.42 2.54
N HIS A 44 -3.05 13.59 2.08
CA HIS A 44 -3.02 12.15 2.32
C HIS A 44 -1.58 11.74 2.63
N THR A 45 -1.36 11.15 3.80
CA THR A 45 -0.01 10.73 4.22
C THR A 45 0.22 9.27 3.90
N ILE A 46 1.36 8.96 3.29
CA ILE A 46 1.78 7.60 2.99
C ILE A 46 3.20 7.35 3.47
N PHE A 47 3.47 6.12 3.87
CA PHE A 47 4.81 5.65 4.21
C PHE A 47 4.98 4.20 3.78
N ASN A 48 6.16 3.85 3.26
CA ASN A 48 6.44 2.51 2.77
C ASN A 48 7.20 1.69 3.81
N VAL A 49 6.80 0.44 3.99
CA VAL A 49 7.48 -0.51 4.86
C VAL A 49 7.50 -1.90 4.22
N GLN A 50 8.39 -2.74 4.73
CA GLN A 50 8.38 -4.17 4.44
C GLN A 50 7.81 -4.96 5.60
N SER A 51 7.33 -6.17 5.32
CA SER A 51 6.91 -7.11 6.37
C SER A 51 8.14 -7.67 7.10
N SER A 52 8.64 -6.92 8.08
CA SER A 52 9.79 -7.28 8.93
C SER A 52 9.62 -6.73 10.34
N ARG A 53 10.17 -7.44 11.34
CA ARG A 53 10.18 -6.98 12.74
C ARG A 53 10.88 -5.62 12.93
N TYR A 54 11.78 -5.26 12.00
CA TYR A 54 12.44 -3.96 12.00
C TYR A 54 11.45 -2.80 11.92
N PHE A 55 10.44 -2.89 11.05
CA PHE A 55 9.47 -1.83 10.82
C PHE A 55 8.31 -1.81 11.84
N GLU A 56 8.19 -2.81 12.72
CA GLU A 56 7.02 -2.95 13.58
C GLU A 56 6.84 -1.75 14.53
N TRP A 57 7.91 -1.37 15.23
CA TRP A 57 7.88 -0.23 16.14
C TRP A 57 7.79 1.10 15.37
N GLN A 58 8.41 1.19 14.19
CA GLN A 58 8.36 2.37 13.32
C GLN A 58 6.94 2.68 12.85
N VAL A 59 6.22 1.64 12.38
CA VAL A 59 4.81 1.75 11.98
C VAL A 59 3.95 2.24 13.14
N ARG A 60 4.10 1.63 14.33
CA ARG A 60 3.32 2.00 15.51
C ARG A 60 3.62 3.42 15.97
N TYR A 61 4.90 3.79 16.01
CA TYR A 61 5.34 5.11 16.45
C TYR A 61 4.89 6.21 15.48
N LEU A 62 5.06 6.00 14.17
CA LEU A 62 4.59 6.93 13.15
C LEU A 62 3.07 7.11 13.22
N ASN A 63 2.30 6.03 13.32
CA ASN A 63 0.84 6.11 13.46
C ASN A 63 0.43 6.85 14.76
N TYR A 64 1.16 6.63 15.86
CA TYR A 64 0.94 7.36 17.09
C TYR A 64 1.23 8.86 16.94
N CYS A 65 2.38 9.23 16.37
CA CYS A 65 2.75 10.63 16.14
C CYS A 65 1.79 11.32 15.17
N PHE A 66 1.35 10.64 14.11
CA PHE A 66 0.34 11.15 13.17
C PHE A 66 -0.99 11.46 13.87
N LYS A 67 -1.46 10.55 14.74
CA LYS A 67 -2.68 10.79 15.54
C LYS A 67 -2.50 11.93 16.54
N LYS A 68 -1.29 12.12 17.09
CA LYS A 68 -0.97 13.18 18.04
C LYS A 68 -0.80 14.56 17.40
N SER A 69 -0.28 14.62 16.17
CA SER A 69 -0.10 15.88 15.44
C SER A 69 -1.43 16.49 14.99
N GLN A 70 -2.52 15.70 14.97
CA GLN A 70 -3.83 16.11 14.45
C GLN A 70 -3.72 16.63 13.00
N GLN A 71 -2.79 16.06 12.24
CA GLN A 71 -2.65 16.40 10.84
C GLN A 71 -3.93 16.00 10.09
N ASP A 72 -4.46 16.93 9.30
CA ASP A 72 -5.64 16.68 8.49
C ASP A 72 -5.38 15.59 7.44
N GLY A 73 -6.42 14.80 7.19
CA GLY A 73 -6.42 13.74 6.18
C GLY A 73 -6.06 12.36 6.70
N PRO A 74 -6.20 11.32 5.85
CA PRO A 74 -5.89 9.95 6.22
C PRO A 74 -4.39 9.65 6.13
N VAL A 75 -3.97 8.62 6.87
CA VAL A 75 -2.66 7.97 6.72
C VAL A 75 -2.84 6.57 6.13
N THR A 76 -1.98 6.17 5.20
CA THR A 76 -1.96 4.81 4.62
C THR A 76 -0.57 4.23 4.62
N ARG A 77 -0.43 3.05 5.21
CA ARG A 77 0.80 2.27 5.20
C ARG A 77 0.91 1.48 3.90
N LEU A 78 1.95 1.71 3.12
CA LEU A 78 2.23 0.93 1.91
C LEU A 78 3.13 -0.25 2.27
N LEU A 79 2.57 -1.45 2.39
CA LEU A 79 3.29 -2.66 2.73
C LEU A 79 3.78 -3.36 1.45
N SER A 80 5.10 -3.41 1.25
CA SER A 80 5.73 -4.17 0.17
C SER A 80 5.96 -5.62 0.61
N ALA A 81 4.98 -6.49 0.33
CA ALA A 81 5.00 -7.90 0.71
C ALA A 81 4.05 -8.72 -0.18
N SER A 82 4.14 -10.05 -0.11
CA SER A 82 3.21 -10.96 -0.79
C SER A 82 1.86 -11.09 -0.06
N ASN A 83 1.85 -10.87 1.26
CA ASN A 83 0.66 -11.00 2.11
C ASN A 83 0.64 -9.84 3.12
N LEU A 84 -0.52 -9.50 3.69
CA LEU A 84 -0.58 -8.56 4.81
C LEU A 84 0.05 -9.19 6.06
N ASP A 85 0.63 -8.33 6.89
CA ASP A 85 1.10 -8.68 8.22
C ASP A 85 0.03 -8.41 9.29
N HIS A 86 0.37 -8.74 10.54
CA HIS A 86 -0.52 -8.58 11.68
C HIS A 86 -0.85 -7.11 12.01
N LEU A 87 -0.07 -6.13 11.53
CA LEU A 87 -0.28 -4.71 11.79
C LEU A 87 -1.37 -4.10 10.91
N ASN A 88 -1.91 -4.85 9.95
CA ASN A 88 -3.04 -4.41 9.12
C ASN A 88 -4.29 -4.08 9.95
N SER A 89 -4.44 -4.67 11.14
CA SER A 89 -5.52 -4.35 12.08
C SER A 89 -5.29 -3.03 12.83
N GLU A 90 -4.06 -2.52 12.88
CA GLU A 90 -3.67 -1.33 13.65
C GLU A 90 -3.58 -0.06 12.78
N VAL A 91 -3.17 -0.22 11.52
CA VAL A 91 -2.94 0.88 10.57
C VAL A 91 -3.58 0.53 9.23
N ASN A 92 -4.29 1.49 8.62
CA ASN A 92 -4.83 1.33 7.28
C ASN A 92 -3.71 0.96 6.32
N THR A 93 -3.75 -0.26 5.78
CA THR A 93 -2.64 -0.83 5.01
C THR A 93 -3.07 -1.09 3.59
N TRP A 94 -2.19 -0.67 2.69
CA TRP A 94 -2.21 -1.02 1.30
C TRP A 94 -1.17 -2.10 1.03
N LEU A 95 -1.58 -3.23 0.48
CA LEU A 95 -0.65 -4.25 0.01
C LEU A 95 -0.14 -3.87 -1.38
N ALA A 96 1.17 -3.65 -1.51
CA ALA A 96 1.85 -3.42 -2.77
C ALA A 96 2.74 -4.63 -3.11
N PRO A 97 2.72 -5.11 -4.36
CA PRO A 97 3.67 -6.12 -4.81
C PRO A 97 5.12 -5.67 -4.56
N PRO A 98 5.98 -6.53 -3.99
CA PRO A 98 7.37 -6.19 -3.80
C PRO A 98 8.07 -6.05 -5.15
N TYR A 99 9.04 -5.14 -5.23
CA TYR A 99 9.89 -5.02 -6.41
C TYR A 99 10.65 -6.34 -6.64
N PRO A 100 10.72 -6.86 -7.88
CA PRO A 100 11.44 -8.09 -8.18
C PRO A 100 12.89 -7.99 -7.72
N ARG A 101 13.30 -8.88 -6.82
CA ARG A 101 14.70 -8.97 -6.41
C ARG A 101 15.49 -9.63 -7.54
N LEU A 102 16.36 -8.88 -8.19
CA LEU A 102 17.31 -9.42 -9.16
C LEU A 102 18.59 -9.82 -8.41
N ALA A 103 19.17 -10.98 -8.73
CA ALA A 103 20.41 -11.43 -8.08
C ALA A 103 21.57 -10.43 -8.29
N SER A 104 21.55 -9.70 -9.41
CA SER A 104 22.50 -8.65 -9.75
C SER A 104 22.26 -7.31 -9.05
N ASP A 105 21.04 -7.09 -8.54
CA ASP A 105 20.64 -5.84 -7.88
C ASP A 105 19.61 -6.13 -6.77
N PRO A 106 20.09 -6.42 -5.54
CA PRO A 106 19.21 -6.70 -4.40
C PRO A 106 18.73 -5.41 -3.70
N TYR A 107 18.76 -4.24 -4.35
CA TYR A 107 18.48 -2.96 -3.72
C TYR A 107 17.01 -2.82 -3.28
N VAL A 108 16.78 -3.17 -2.02
CA VAL A 108 15.48 -3.16 -1.35
C VAL A 108 14.72 -1.82 -1.44
N PRO A 109 15.36 -0.64 -1.35
CA PRO A 109 14.66 0.64 -1.37
C PRO A 109 13.84 0.93 -2.64
N TYR A 110 14.02 0.18 -3.74
CA TYR A 110 13.13 0.27 -4.90
C TYR A 110 11.65 -0.06 -4.60
N ASN A 111 11.38 -0.77 -3.50
CA ASN A 111 10.02 -1.01 -3.03
C ASN A 111 9.23 0.28 -2.77
N LYS A 112 9.89 1.36 -2.34
CA LYS A 112 9.23 2.64 -2.05
C LYS A 112 8.61 3.27 -3.29
N PRO A 113 9.36 3.59 -4.36
CA PRO A 113 8.77 4.16 -5.56
C PRO A 113 7.75 3.22 -6.22
N THR A 114 7.97 1.90 -6.22
CA THR A 114 7.02 0.96 -6.85
C THR A 114 5.72 0.83 -6.07
N ALA A 115 5.79 0.84 -4.73
CA ALA A 115 4.60 0.82 -3.88
C ALA A 115 3.78 2.11 -4.03
N VAL A 116 4.44 3.27 -4.07
CA VAL A 116 3.77 4.57 -4.31
C VAL A 116 3.10 4.58 -5.68
N GLN A 117 3.81 4.14 -6.73
CA GLN A 117 3.25 4.06 -8.09
C GLN A 117 2.05 3.13 -8.16
N HIS A 118 2.13 1.95 -7.54
CA HIS A 118 1.03 1.00 -7.48
C HIS A 118 -0.18 1.59 -6.74
N TRP A 119 0.04 2.19 -5.57
CA TRP A 119 -1.03 2.81 -4.79
C TRP A 119 -1.72 3.95 -5.54
N LEU A 120 -0.97 4.85 -6.15
CA LEU A 120 -1.50 5.94 -6.98
C LEU A 120 -2.36 5.43 -8.14
N LYS A 121 -1.94 4.34 -8.78
CA LYS A 121 -2.61 3.80 -9.96
C LYS A 121 -3.95 3.12 -9.63
N TYR A 122 -4.05 2.47 -8.47
CA TYR A 122 -5.18 1.57 -8.20
C TYR A 122 -6.04 1.96 -6.98
N SER A 123 -5.63 2.88 -6.12
CA SER A 123 -6.38 3.20 -4.88
C SER A 123 -7.65 4.00 -5.09
N GLY A 124 -7.75 4.73 -6.21
CA GLY A 124 -8.85 5.67 -6.43
C GLY A 124 -8.86 6.85 -5.45
N VAL A 125 -7.82 7.00 -4.62
CA VAL A 125 -7.70 8.09 -3.66
C VAL A 125 -7.59 9.41 -4.38
N ARG A 126 -8.33 10.41 -3.88
CA ARG A 126 -8.30 11.79 -4.38
C ARG A 126 -7.81 12.70 -3.27
N ALA A 127 -6.58 13.20 -3.42
CA ALA A 127 -6.00 14.19 -2.51
C ALA A 127 -5.27 15.28 -3.30
N GLU A 128 -5.28 16.52 -2.81
CA GLU A 128 -4.53 17.62 -3.43
C GLU A 128 -3.02 17.45 -3.23
N TYR A 129 -2.62 17.04 -2.03
CA TYR A 129 -1.24 16.82 -1.64
C TYR A 129 -1.05 15.42 -1.05
N ILE A 130 0.00 14.74 -1.51
CA ILE A 130 0.44 13.46 -0.97
C ILE A 130 1.74 13.67 -0.24
N ILE A 131 1.76 13.35 1.05
CA ILE A 131 2.94 13.48 1.91
C ILE A 131 3.57 12.09 2.02
N VAL A 132 4.78 11.93 1.49
CA VAL A 132 5.55 10.69 1.57
C VAL A 132 6.53 10.81 2.73
N VAL A 133 6.38 9.95 3.74
CA VAL A 133 7.21 9.95 4.94
C VAL A 133 8.01 8.65 4.98
N ASP A 134 9.28 8.74 5.38
CA ASP A 134 10.07 7.55 5.71
C ASP A 134 9.73 7.06 7.13
N PRO A 135 9.69 5.73 7.33
CA PRO A 135 9.28 5.16 8.62
C PRO A 135 10.33 5.32 9.73
N ASP A 136 11.59 5.62 9.40
CA ASP A 136 12.74 5.74 10.31
C ASP A 136 13.13 7.20 10.63
#